data_AF-A0A972HZ31-F1
#
_entry.id   AF-A0A972HZ31-F1
#
_cell.length_a   1.000
_cell.length_b   1.000
_cell.length_c   1.000
_cell.angle_alpha   90.00
_cell.angle_beta   90.00
_cell.angle_gamma   90.00
#
_symmetry.space_group_name_H-M   'P 1'
#
loop_
_entity.id
_entity.type
_entity.pdbx_description
1 polymer ?
#
loop_
_entity_poly.entity_id
_entity_poly.type
_entity_poly.pdbx_seq_one_letter_code
_entity_poly.pdbx_strand_id
1 'polypeptide(L)'
;MLKRQQIILKIIESAGKSISRLQLVKLSFLFANEIILGKPDSFYQFVPYKYGPFSFGLYHEIEKLINQGLIAKINEQDLKLGEAINLSVLKLEPVLDKAINYICQKYGGLSNTELLNTVYNRYPWFTLCSVKIESRRFPPVEAKIAIYTAGYENLQVDGFLNILLKAGIKKIIDVRYNPVARRFGFHKTTLNRLANNLNIKYVHLPEVGIPSDWRCNLNRLSDYERLFNRYEQEIINEEKVKKIAELITEEPSVLVCKEANPRYCHRTRLAKHINNLTGLNIIDLGE
;
A
#
# COMPACT_ATOMS: atom_id res chain seq x y z
N MET A 1 0.55 -20.21 10.84
CA MET A 1 -0.40 -19.14 10.47
C MET A 1 0.15 -17.81 10.95
N LEU A 2 0.09 -16.75 10.15
CA LEU A 2 0.59 -15.43 10.53
C LEU A 2 -0.33 -14.78 11.58
N LYS A 3 0.23 -13.97 12.50
CA LYS A 3 -0.54 -13.29 13.55
C LYS A 3 -1.68 -12.43 12.99
N ARG A 4 -1.43 -11.72 11.88
CA ARG A 4 -2.46 -10.94 11.17
C ARG A 4 -3.59 -11.79 10.58
N GLN A 5 -3.34 -13.04 10.20
CA GLN A 5 -4.37 -13.96 9.70
C GLN A 5 -5.23 -14.46 10.87
N GLN A 6 -4.60 -14.82 12.00
CA GLN A 6 -5.31 -15.18 13.24
C GLN A 6 -6.28 -14.07 13.68
N ILE A 7 -5.87 -12.79 13.62
CA ILE A 7 -6.73 -11.66 13.97
C ILE A 7 -7.99 -11.61 13.08
N ILE A 8 -7.85 -11.78 11.76
CA ILE A 8 -8.99 -11.77 10.84
C ILE A 8 -9.95 -12.93 11.12
N LEU A 9 -9.42 -14.13 11.32
CA LEU A 9 -10.22 -15.30 11.67
C LEU A 9 -10.94 -15.11 13.00
N LYS A 10 -10.27 -14.50 13.99
CA LYS A 10 -10.87 -14.18 15.29
C LYS A 10 -11.96 -13.10 15.19
N ILE A 11 -11.80 -12.10 14.33
CA ILE A 11 -12.87 -11.13 14.04
C ILE A 11 -14.10 -11.84 13.43
N ILE A 12 -13.90 -12.78 12.50
CA ILE A 12 -15.00 -13.57 11.92
C ILE A 12 -15.67 -14.43 13.01
N GLU A 13 -14.88 -15.08 13.88
CA GLU A 13 -15.39 -15.86 15.02
C GLU A 13 -16.25 -15.00 15.96
N SER A 14 -15.73 -13.84 16.39
CA SER A 14 -16.40 -12.93 17.31
C SER A 14 -17.62 -12.25 16.69
N ALA A 15 -17.73 -12.19 15.36
CA ALA A 15 -18.93 -11.72 14.67
C ALA A 15 -20.08 -12.75 14.65
N GLY A 16 -19.82 -14.01 15.05
CA GLY A 16 -20.83 -15.07 15.14
C GLY A 16 -20.95 -15.90 13.87
N LYS A 17 -22.19 -16.13 13.40
CA LYS A 17 -22.47 -17.10 12.31
C LYS A 17 -21.92 -16.69 10.94
N SER A 18 -21.91 -15.40 10.64
CA SER A 18 -21.49 -14.85 9.35
C SER A 18 -21.13 -13.38 9.45
N ILE A 19 -20.26 -12.91 8.55
CA ILE A 19 -19.88 -11.50 8.43
C ILE A 19 -19.74 -11.12 6.96
N SER A 20 -20.25 -9.95 6.59
CA SER A 20 -20.03 -9.44 5.23
C SER A 20 -18.57 -9.03 5.02
N ARG A 21 -18.06 -9.13 3.78
CA ARG A 21 -16.74 -8.63 3.39
C ARG A 21 -16.55 -7.16 3.77
N LEU A 22 -17.59 -6.36 3.63
CA LEU A 22 -17.58 -4.95 4.04
C LEU A 22 -17.34 -4.81 5.54
N GLN A 23 -18.13 -5.49 6.38
CA GLN A 23 -17.95 -5.46 7.83
C GLN A 23 -16.56 -5.93 8.23
N LEU A 24 -16.07 -7.03 7.65
CA LEU A 24 -14.75 -7.55 7.96
C LEU A 24 -13.65 -6.52 7.67
N VAL A 25 -13.70 -5.85 6.52
CA VAL A 25 -12.73 -4.79 6.19
C VAL A 25 -12.86 -3.61 7.14
N LYS A 26 -14.08 -3.17 7.50
CA LYS A 26 -14.27 -2.02 8.41
C LYS A 26 -13.86 -2.33 9.84
N LEU A 27 -14.21 -3.50 10.37
CA LEU A 27 -13.76 -3.94 11.69
C LEU A 27 -12.23 -4.09 11.74
N SER A 28 -11.63 -4.63 10.68
CA SER A 28 -10.16 -4.70 10.57
C SER A 28 -9.52 -3.32 10.51
N PHE A 29 -10.13 -2.37 9.80
CA PHE A 29 -9.68 -0.98 9.77
C PHE A 29 -9.79 -0.30 11.14
N LEU A 30 -10.92 -0.46 11.83
CA LEU A 30 -11.14 0.09 13.17
C LEU A 30 -10.14 -0.52 14.17
N PHE A 31 -9.92 -1.83 14.10
CA PHE A 31 -8.86 -2.50 14.86
C PHE A 31 -7.48 -1.89 14.58
N ALA A 32 -7.14 -1.66 13.31
CA ALA A 32 -5.84 -1.09 12.94
C ALA A 32 -5.60 0.33 13.47
N ASN A 33 -6.67 1.12 13.67
CA ASN A 33 -6.59 2.54 14.02
C ASN A 33 -6.98 2.87 15.47
N GLU A 34 -7.68 2.00 16.18
CA GLU A 34 -8.04 2.19 17.60
C GLU A 34 -7.17 1.38 18.56
N ILE A 35 -6.61 0.25 18.10
CA ILE A 35 -5.84 -0.64 18.97
C ILE A 35 -4.36 -0.30 18.87
N ILE A 36 -3.82 0.17 20.00
CA ILE A 36 -2.41 0.55 20.15
C ILE A 36 -1.59 -0.63 20.68
N LEU A 37 -2.07 -1.31 21.73
CA LEU A 37 -1.34 -2.39 22.40
C LEU A 37 -1.56 -3.75 21.73
N GLY A 38 -0.47 -4.49 21.53
CA GLY A 38 -0.49 -5.86 21.01
C GLY A 38 -0.71 -6.00 19.50
N LYS A 39 -1.15 -4.94 18.80
CA LYS A 39 -1.31 -4.94 17.33
C LYS A 39 0.05 -5.18 16.65
N PRO A 40 0.20 -6.18 15.77
CA PRO A 40 1.47 -6.42 15.09
C PRO A 40 1.77 -5.28 14.10
N ASP A 41 3.02 -4.87 13.98
CA ASP A 41 3.46 -3.84 13.01
C ASP A 41 3.16 -4.23 11.56
N SER A 42 3.14 -5.53 11.29
CA SER A 42 2.79 -6.11 9.99
C SER A 42 1.29 -6.24 9.75
N PHE A 43 0.43 -5.66 10.61
CA PHE A 43 -1.01 -5.67 10.39
C PHE A 43 -1.38 -4.89 9.12
N TYR A 44 -2.54 -5.17 8.53
CA TYR A 44 -2.93 -4.59 7.24
C TYR A 44 -2.98 -3.05 7.29
N GLN A 45 -2.48 -2.43 6.23
CA GLN A 45 -2.61 -0.99 6.00
C GLN A 45 -3.80 -0.71 5.08
N PHE A 46 -4.29 0.53 5.08
CA PHE A 46 -5.52 0.89 4.38
C PHE A 46 -5.33 2.14 3.52
N VAL A 47 -6.10 2.20 2.44
CA VAL A 47 -6.16 3.31 1.48
C VAL A 47 -7.63 3.68 1.20
N PRO A 48 -7.96 4.96 0.94
CA PRO A 48 -9.29 5.35 0.49
C PRO A 48 -9.68 4.62 -0.81
N TYR A 49 -10.83 3.94 -0.82
CA TYR A 49 -11.31 3.23 -2.02
C TYR A 49 -12.83 2.95 -1.97
N LYS A 50 -13.57 3.54 -2.91
CA LYS A 50 -15.01 3.36 -3.21
C LYS A 50 -16.00 3.57 -2.05
N TYR A 51 -15.89 2.79 -0.98
CA TYR A 51 -16.78 2.81 0.18
C TYR A 51 -15.98 3.03 1.49
N GLY A 52 -14.97 3.90 1.46
CA GLY A 52 -14.14 4.21 2.62
C GLY A 52 -12.79 3.49 2.65
N PRO A 53 -12.30 3.13 3.84
CA PRO A 53 -11.00 2.46 3.98
C PRO A 53 -11.04 1.05 3.41
N PHE A 54 -10.03 0.71 2.64
CA PHE A 54 -9.88 -0.60 2.03
C PHE A 54 -8.43 -1.07 2.12
N SER A 55 -8.22 -2.38 2.21
CA SER A 55 -6.89 -2.98 2.12
C SER A 55 -6.91 -4.05 1.04
N PHE A 56 -6.20 -3.78 -0.06
CA PHE A 56 -5.94 -4.77 -1.11
C PHE A 56 -5.13 -5.95 -0.53
N GLY A 57 -4.24 -5.70 0.42
CA GLY A 57 -3.50 -6.74 1.13
C GLY A 57 -4.41 -7.67 1.92
N LEU A 58 -5.36 -7.11 2.69
CA LEU A 58 -6.36 -7.89 3.42
C LEU A 58 -7.24 -8.71 2.48
N TYR A 59 -7.75 -8.09 1.42
CA TYR A 59 -8.62 -8.78 0.46
C TYR A 59 -7.90 -9.95 -0.24
N HIS A 60 -6.64 -9.74 -0.62
CA HIS A 60 -5.79 -10.81 -1.17
C HIS A 60 -5.56 -11.95 -0.16
N GLU A 61 -5.39 -11.61 1.12
CA GLU A 61 -5.25 -12.63 2.17
C GLU A 61 -6.56 -13.39 2.43
N ILE A 62 -7.72 -12.71 2.40
CA ILE A 62 -9.04 -13.35 2.55
C ILE A 62 -9.23 -14.42 1.46
N GLU A 63 -8.95 -14.12 0.19
CA GLU A 63 -9.09 -15.10 -0.88
C GLU A 63 -8.11 -16.29 -0.72
N LYS A 64 -6.90 -16.06 -0.19
CA LYS A 64 -5.99 -17.16 0.16
C LYS A 64 -6.53 -18.04 1.29
N LEU A 65 -7.07 -17.44 2.34
CA LEU A 65 -7.67 -18.17 3.47
C LEU A 65 -8.91 -18.96 3.02
N ILE A 66 -9.67 -18.45 2.04
CA ILE A 66 -10.74 -19.20 1.40
C ILE A 66 -10.21 -20.42 0.65
N ASN A 67 -9.17 -20.25 -0.17
CA ASN A 67 -8.57 -21.36 -0.92
C ASN A 67 -7.94 -22.42 0.00
N GLN A 68 -7.58 -22.06 1.23
CA GLN A 68 -7.08 -22.96 2.26
C GLN A 68 -8.20 -23.63 3.08
N GLY A 69 -9.47 -23.31 2.83
CA GLY A 69 -10.62 -23.81 3.58
C GLY A 69 -10.75 -23.25 5.00
N LEU A 70 -9.98 -22.22 5.36
CA LEU A 70 -10.02 -21.57 6.68
C LEU A 70 -11.15 -20.54 6.78
N ILE A 71 -11.58 -19.98 5.65
CA ILE A 71 -12.79 -19.16 5.49
C ILE A 71 -13.68 -19.84 4.46
N ALA A 72 -14.99 -19.86 4.69
CA ALA A 72 -15.96 -20.32 3.70
C ALA A 72 -16.82 -19.14 3.21
N LYS A 73 -17.09 -19.11 1.91
CA LYS A 73 -18.06 -18.19 1.30
C LYS A 73 -19.47 -18.75 1.55
N ILE A 74 -20.34 -17.99 2.20
CA ILE A 74 -21.79 -18.29 2.22
C ILE A 74 -22.37 -17.85 0.88
N ASN A 75 -21.95 -16.68 0.41
CA ASN A 75 -22.25 -16.13 -0.91
C ASN A 75 -21.09 -15.19 -1.33
N GLU A 76 -21.30 -14.40 -2.40
CA GLU A 76 -20.28 -13.46 -2.91
C GLU A 76 -19.94 -12.30 -1.95
N GLN A 77 -20.74 -12.04 -0.92
CA GLN A 77 -20.52 -10.97 0.05
C GLN A 77 -20.25 -11.49 1.46
N ASP A 78 -20.88 -12.59 1.85
CA ASP A 78 -20.86 -13.08 3.22
C ASP A 78 -19.90 -14.25 3.41
N LEU A 79 -19.15 -14.15 4.51
CA LEU A 79 -18.10 -15.07 4.91
C LEU A 79 -18.45 -15.70 6.26
N LYS A 80 -17.97 -16.92 6.47
CA LYS A 80 -17.94 -17.59 7.78
C LYS A 80 -16.62 -18.31 7.96
N LEU A 81 -16.35 -18.81 9.16
CA LEU A 81 -15.23 -19.71 9.39
C LEU A 81 -15.41 -20.99 8.57
N GLY A 82 -14.32 -21.44 7.94
CA GLY A 82 -14.32 -22.68 7.17
C GLY A 82 -14.04 -23.90 8.05
N GLU A 83 -14.41 -25.08 7.56
CA GLU A 83 -14.32 -26.34 8.32
C GLU A 83 -12.88 -26.79 8.61
N ALA A 84 -11.91 -26.33 7.81
CA ALA A 84 -10.50 -26.66 8.02
C ALA A 84 -9.88 -25.91 9.21
N ILE A 85 -10.62 -25.01 9.86
CA ILE A 85 -10.10 -24.24 10.99
C ILE A 85 -10.08 -25.07 12.27
N ASN A 86 -8.91 -25.18 12.89
CA ASN A 86 -8.82 -25.67 14.25
C ASN A 86 -8.93 -24.49 15.23
N LEU A 87 -10.11 -24.33 15.85
CA LEU A 87 -10.37 -23.26 16.83
C LEU A 87 -9.41 -23.31 18.03
N SER A 88 -8.87 -24.49 18.39
CA SER A 88 -7.88 -24.59 19.48
C SER A 88 -6.56 -23.90 19.14
N VAL A 89 -6.30 -23.63 17.86
CA VAL A 89 -5.08 -22.97 17.32
C VAL A 89 -5.29 -21.45 17.12
N LEU A 90 -6.51 -20.93 17.28
CA LEU A 90 -6.82 -19.50 17.28
C LEU A 90 -6.50 -18.79 18.61
N LYS A 91 -5.75 -19.43 19.51
CA LYS A 91 -5.34 -18.81 20.79
C LYS A 91 -4.39 -17.65 20.54
N LEU A 92 -4.92 -16.43 20.61
CA LEU A 92 -4.17 -15.19 20.63
C LEU A 92 -3.76 -14.85 22.06
N GLU A 93 -2.75 -13.99 22.19
CA GLU A 93 -2.38 -13.39 23.48
C GLU A 93 -3.61 -12.68 24.10
N PRO A 94 -3.82 -12.77 25.43
CA PRO A 94 -5.01 -12.22 26.07
C PRO A 94 -5.29 -10.74 25.78
N VAL A 95 -4.23 -9.94 25.59
CA VAL A 95 -4.33 -8.51 25.24
C VAL A 95 -4.98 -8.33 23.87
N LEU A 96 -4.58 -9.13 22.88
CA LEU A 96 -5.14 -9.09 21.54
C LEU A 96 -6.57 -9.61 21.48
N ASP A 97 -6.85 -10.69 22.20
CA ASP A 97 -8.20 -11.24 22.27
C ASP A 97 -9.19 -10.21 22.84
N LYS A 98 -8.82 -9.55 23.95
CA LYS A 98 -9.59 -8.45 24.52
C LYS A 98 -9.77 -7.29 23.55
N ALA A 99 -8.73 -6.92 22.80
CA ALA A 99 -8.80 -5.84 21.82
C ALA A 99 -9.76 -6.17 20.65
N ILE A 100 -9.75 -7.40 20.15
CA ILE A 100 -10.67 -7.85 19.11
C ILE A 100 -12.10 -7.87 19.62
N ASN A 101 -12.32 -8.45 20.81
CA ASN A 101 -13.65 -8.50 21.43
C ASN A 101 -14.19 -7.08 21.70
N TYR A 102 -13.36 -6.13 22.11
CA TYR A 102 -13.74 -4.73 22.24
C TYR A 102 -14.25 -4.14 20.92
N ILE A 103 -13.52 -4.31 19.82
CA ILE A 103 -13.92 -3.82 18.48
C ILE A 103 -15.23 -4.48 18.04
N CYS A 104 -15.35 -5.80 18.18
CA CYS A 104 -16.53 -6.55 17.79
C CYS A 104 -17.76 -6.18 18.65
N GLN A 105 -17.60 -6.00 19.96
CA GLN A 105 -18.69 -5.57 20.85
C GLN A 105 -19.16 -4.16 20.51
N LYS A 106 -18.22 -3.25 20.20
CA LYS A 106 -18.52 -1.84 19.93
C LYS A 106 -19.15 -1.62 18.56
N TYR A 107 -18.77 -2.39 17.55
CA TYR A 107 -19.13 -2.12 16.15
C TYR A 107 -19.78 -3.28 15.41
N GLY A 108 -19.66 -4.52 15.89
CA GLY A 108 -20.10 -5.72 15.18
C GLY A 108 -21.61 -5.83 15.02
N GLY A 109 -22.39 -5.20 15.91
CA GLY A 109 -23.85 -5.14 15.81
C GLY A 109 -24.40 -4.06 14.88
N LEU A 110 -23.54 -3.19 14.33
CA LEU A 110 -23.98 -2.12 13.43
C LEU A 110 -24.33 -2.65 12.05
N SER A 111 -25.37 -2.09 11.44
CA SER A 111 -25.64 -2.28 10.01
C SER A 111 -24.49 -1.73 9.15
N ASN A 112 -24.41 -2.18 7.90
CA ASN A 112 -23.40 -1.68 6.96
C ASN A 112 -23.43 -0.15 6.82
N THR A 113 -24.63 0.45 6.83
CA THR A 113 -24.81 1.91 6.71
C THR A 113 -24.30 2.62 7.96
N GLU A 114 -24.66 2.15 9.16
CA GLU A 114 -24.22 2.74 10.43
C GLU A 114 -22.70 2.63 10.60
N LEU A 115 -22.13 1.47 10.25
CA LEU A 115 -20.69 1.23 10.30
C LEU A 115 -19.93 2.14 9.34
N LEU A 116 -20.44 2.30 8.11
CA LEU A 116 -19.85 3.23 7.14
C LEU A 116 -19.92 4.68 7.63
N ASN A 117 -21.07 5.13 8.12
CA ASN A 117 -21.24 6.49 8.65
C ASN A 117 -20.30 6.75 9.84
N THR A 118 -20.16 5.76 10.73
CA THR A 118 -19.20 5.82 11.85
C THR A 118 -17.77 6.02 11.36
N VAL A 119 -17.34 5.21 10.38
CA VAL A 119 -16.00 5.31 9.78
C VAL A 119 -15.81 6.65 9.07
N TYR A 120 -16.79 7.13 8.31
CA TYR A 120 -16.70 8.39 7.57
C TYR A 120 -16.65 9.60 8.52
N ASN A 121 -17.39 9.55 9.63
CA ASN A 121 -17.40 10.61 10.64
C ASN A 121 -16.04 10.72 11.32
N ARG A 122 -15.45 9.57 11.69
CA ARG A 122 -14.21 9.56 12.47
C ARG A 122 -12.94 9.64 11.62
N TYR A 123 -13.01 9.20 10.36
CA TYR A 123 -11.86 9.16 9.44
C TYR A 123 -12.22 9.73 8.06
N PRO A 124 -12.48 11.05 7.96
CA PRO A 124 -12.94 11.68 6.73
C PRO A 124 -11.97 11.52 5.56
N TRP A 125 -10.66 11.37 5.80
CA TRP A 125 -9.64 11.06 4.76
C TRP A 125 -10.05 9.89 3.86
N PHE A 126 -10.64 8.83 4.43
CA PHE A 126 -10.99 7.65 3.66
C PHE A 126 -12.23 7.82 2.77
N THR A 127 -12.89 8.98 2.84
CA THR A 127 -13.97 9.33 1.91
C THR A 127 -13.45 9.88 0.57
N LEU A 128 -12.15 10.18 0.42
CA LEU A 128 -11.55 10.79 -0.77
C LEU A 128 -11.98 10.09 -2.08
N CYS A 129 -11.88 8.76 -2.11
CA CYS A 129 -12.22 7.95 -3.28
C CYS A 129 -13.64 7.38 -3.23
N SER A 130 -14.54 7.98 -2.44
CA SER A 130 -15.92 7.51 -2.31
C SER A 130 -16.65 7.61 -3.67
N VAL A 131 -17.35 6.54 -4.06
CA VAL A 131 -18.27 6.56 -5.22
C VAL A 131 -19.55 7.35 -4.91
N LYS A 132 -19.90 7.47 -3.63
CA LYS A 132 -20.96 8.37 -3.14
C LYS A 132 -20.37 9.76 -2.98
N ILE A 133 -20.62 10.66 -3.94
CA ILE A 133 -20.04 12.00 -4.01
C ILE A 133 -20.46 12.82 -2.78
N GLU A 134 -21.71 12.70 -2.36
CA GLU A 134 -22.29 13.33 -1.16
C GLU A 134 -21.63 12.88 0.14
N SER A 135 -20.92 11.75 0.13
CA SER A 135 -20.17 11.25 1.28
C SER A 135 -18.72 11.74 1.33
N ARG A 136 -18.24 12.43 0.29
CA ARG A 136 -16.86 12.96 0.26
C ARG A 136 -16.75 14.15 1.20
N ARG A 137 -15.91 14.01 2.22
CA ARG A 137 -15.67 15.01 3.28
C ARG A 137 -14.24 15.52 3.29
N PHE A 138 -13.48 15.15 2.27
CA PHE A 138 -12.09 15.54 2.10
C PHE A 138 -11.91 16.07 0.67
N PRO A 139 -11.37 17.29 0.49
CA PRO A 139 -11.14 17.85 -0.84
C PRO A 139 -10.05 17.07 -1.58
N PRO A 140 -10.03 17.09 -2.92
CA PRO A 140 -8.93 16.52 -3.69
C PRO A 140 -7.59 17.14 -3.26
N VAL A 141 -6.56 16.31 -3.12
CA VAL A 141 -5.19 16.80 -2.93
C VAL A 141 -4.53 16.93 -4.29
N GLU A 142 -3.96 18.11 -4.55
CA GLU A 142 -3.20 18.40 -5.76
C GLU A 142 -1.77 18.75 -5.38
N ALA A 143 -0.83 17.91 -5.80
CA ALA A 143 0.58 18.23 -5.67
C ALA A 143 0.98 19.31 -6.68
N LYS A 144 1.95 20.15 -6.31
CA LYS A 144 2.67 20.97 -7.29
C LYS A 144 3.58 20.09 -8.14
N ILE A 145 3.91 20.56 -9.34
CA ILE A 145 4.93 19.93 -10.18
C ILE A 145 6.28 20.00 -9.46
N ALA A 146 6.87 18.84 -9.21
CA ALA A 146 8.15 18.64 -8.54
C ALA A 146 8.67 17.22 -8.84
N ILE A 147 9.93 16.95 -8.53
CA ILE A 147 10.53 15.63 -8.68
C ILE A 147 10.26 14.84 -7.40
N TYR A 148 9.12 14.16 -7.34
CA TYR A 148 8.81 13.30 -6.20
C TYR A 148 9.56 11.98 -6.30
N THR A 149 10.04 11.47 -5.18
CA THR A 149 10.69 10.16 -5.09
C THR A 149 10.10 9.34 -3.94
N ALA A 150 10.02 8.02 -4.09
CA ALA A 150 9.52 7.14 -3.04
C ALA A 150 10.14 5.73 -3.10
N GLY A 151 10.43 5.18 -1.92
CA GLY A 151 10.89 3.81 -1.71
C GLY A 151 9.86 2.98 -0.97
N TYR A 152 9.55 1.77 -1.43
CA TYR A 152 8.47 0.97 -0.85
C TYR A 152 8.91 -0.16 0.12
N GLU A 153 10.21 -0.39 0.34
CA GLU A 153 10.75 -1.54 1.09
C GLU A 153 10.08 -1.78 2.45
N ASN A 154 9.78 -0.72 3.19
CA ASN A 154 9.18 -0.78 4.52
C ASN A 154 7.65 -0.63 4.54
N LEU A 155 7.01 -0.55 3.36
CA LEU A 155 5.59 -0.27 3.23
C LEU A 155 4.81 -1.47 2.66
N GLN A 156 3.56 -1.62 3.07
CA GLN A 156 2.61 -2.45 2.33
C GLN A 156 2.04 -1.61 1.19
N VAL A 157 1.54 -2.27 0.14
CA VAL A 157 1.05 -1.56 -1.05
C VAL A 157 -0.06 -0.56 -0.72
N ASP A 158 -0.92 -0.90 0.25
CA ASP A 158 -1.98 -0.02 0.72
C ASP A 158 -1.42 1.26 1.35
N GLY A 159 -0.43 1.13 2.24
CA GLY A 159 0.23 2.27 2.87
C GLY A 159 1.01 3.12 1.86
N PHE A 160 1.70 2.47 0.91
CA PHE A 160 2.41 3.16 -0.17
C PHE A 160 1.45 3.98 -1.04
N LEU A 161 0.36 3.38 -1.53
CA LEU A 161 -0.63 4.09 -2.34
C LEU A 161 -1.33 5.21 -1.53
N ASN A 162 -1.55 5.00 -0.23
CA ASN A 162 -2.10 6.02 0.64
C ASN A 162 -1.17 7.23 0.79
N ILE A 163 0.15 7.03 0.87
CA ILE A 163 1.14 8.12 0.86
C ILE A 163 1.05 8.90 -0.46
N LEU A 164 0.97 8.21 -1.60
CA LEU A 164 0.85 8.87 -2.91
C LEU A 164 -0.43 9.71 -3.02
N LEU A 165 -1.56 9.20 -2.54
CA LEU A 165 -2.81 9.95 -2.51
C LEU A 165 -2.73 11.17 -1.60
N LYS A 166 -2.11 11.04 -0.42
CA LYS A 166 -1.89 12.18 0.50
C LYS A 166 -0.98 13.24 -0.08
N ALA A 167 -0.02 12.85 -0.91
CA ALA A 167 0.85 13.76 -1.63
C ALA A 167 0.18 14.34 -2.89
N GLY A 168 -0.99 13.85 -3.31
CA GLY A 168 -1.67 14.31 -4.53
C GLY A 168 -1.03 13.82 -5.84
N ILE A 169 -0.25 12.74 -5.78
CA ILE A 169 0.42 12.14 -6.94
C ILE A 169 -0.59 11.54 -7.91
N LYS A 170 -0.36 11.76 -9.21
CA LYS A 170 -1.21 11.30 -10.32
C LYS A 170 -0.55 10.21 -11.16
N LYS A 171 0.77 10.10 -11.14
CA LYS A 171 1.53 9.13 -11.96
C LYS A 171 2.68 8.50 -11.16
N ILE A 172 2.77 7.18 -11.21
CA ILE A 172 3.94 6.41 -10.79
C ILE A 172 4.84 6.21 -12.01
N ILE A 173 6.10 6.61 -11.88
CA ILE A 173 7.18 6.29 -12.81
C ILE A 173 8.06 5.25 -12.11
N ASP A 174 7.87 3.98 -12.45
CA ASP A 174 8.63 2.86 -11.91
C ASP A 174 9.98 2.76 -12.63
N VAL A 175 11.05 3.08 -11.92
CA VAL A 175 12.43 3.14 -12.46
C VAL A 175 13.22 1.87 -12.14
N ARG A 176 12.54 0.81 -11.70
CA ARG A 176 13.17 -0.51 -11.48
C ARG A 176 13.44 -1.16 -12.83
N TYR A 177 14.63 -1.75 -12.99
CA TYR A 177 14.93 -2.58 -14.15
C TYR A 177 13.98 -3.78 -14.21
N ASN A 178 13.93 -4.57 -13.13
CA ASN A 178 13.01 -5.69 -12.95
C ASN A 178 12.00 -5.41 -11.82
N PRO A 179 10.75 -5.01 -12.12
CA PRO A 179 9.71 -4.71 -11.14
C PRO A 179 9.04 -5.97 -10.56
N VAL A 180 9.86 -6.89 -10.05
CA VAL A 180 9.44 -8.11 -9.35
C VAL A 180 9.57 -7.89 -7.85
N ALA A 181 8.58 -8.36 -7.07
CA ALA A 181 8.59 -8.24 -5.62
C ALA A 181 8.06 -9.51 -4.96
N ARG A 182 8.69 -9.93 -3.87
CA ARG A 182 8.21 -11.04 -3.02
C ARG A 182 6.96 -10.64 -2.21
N ARG A 183 6.84 -9.35 -1.88
CA ARG A 183 5.68 -8.80 -1.16
C ARG A 183 4.54 -8.51 -2.15
N PHE A 184 3.33 -8.90 -1.76
CA PHE A 184 2.13 -8.60 -2.55
C PHE A 184 2.01 -7.10 -2.85
N GLY A 185 1.56 -6.77 -4.06
CA GLY A 185 1.23 -5.41 -4.46
C GLY A 185 2.30 -4.68 -5.26
N PHE A 186 3.58 -5.08 -5.18
CA PHE A 186 4.69 -4.36 -5.83
C PHE A 186 5.22 -5.01 -7.12
N HIS A 187 4.64 -6.13 -7.55
CA HIS A 187 4.89 -6.66 -8.90
C HIS A 187 4.27 -5.72 -9.95
N LYS A 188 4.95 -5.46 -11.08
CA LYS A 188 4.50 -4.54 -12.15
C LYS A 188 3.01 -4.58 -12.44
N THR A 189 2.51 -5.74 -12.83
CA THR A 189 1.10 -5.93 -13.21
C THR A 189 0.14 -5.66 -12.06
N THR A 190 0.54 -6.00 -10.83
CA THR A 190 -0.29 -5.77 -9.65
C THR A 190 -0.27 -4.30 -9.27
N LEU A 191 0.90 -3.68 -9.18
CA LEU A 191 1.04 -2.26 -8.82
C LEU A 191 0.30 -1.37 -9.83
N ASN A 192 0.46 -1.62 -11.14
CA ASN A 192 -0.27 -0.93 -12.20
C ASN A 192 -1.79 -1.02 -11.98
N ARG A 193 -2.31 -2.23 -11.79
CA ARG A 193 -3.75 -2.44 -11.56
C ARG A 193 -4.26 -1.72 -10.31
N LEU A 194 -3.53 -1.81 -9.19
CA LEU A 194 -3.94 -1.20 -7.93
C LEU A 194 -3.84 0.34 -7.97
N ALA A 195 -2.82 0.88 -8.65
CA ALA A 195 -2.67 2.31 -8.88
C ALA A 195 -3.82 2.85 -9.75
N ASN A 196 -4.14 2.17 -10.86
CA ASN A 196 -5.25 2.57 -11.74
C ASN A 196 -6.62 2.52 -11.01
N ASN A 197 -6.82 1.57 -10.10
CA ASN A 197 -8.02 1.53 -9.25
C ASN A 197 -8.18 2.79 -8.37
N LEU A 198 -7.10 3.53 -8.14
CA LEU A 198 -7.06 4.78 -7.39
C LEU A 198 -6.86 6.01 -8.29
N ASN A 199 -7.02 5.85 -9.61
CA ASN A 199 -6.77 6.89 -10.61
C ASN A 199 -5.31 7.42 -10.60
N ILE A 200 -4.35 6.57 -10.23
CA ILE A 200 -2.92 6.85 -10.34
C ILE A 200 -2.40 6.08 -11.55
N LYS A 201 -1.92 6.81 -12.57
CA LYS A 201 -1.31 6.22 -13.77
C LYS A 201 -0.01 5.50 -13.42
N TYR A 202 0.40 4.56 -14.24
CA TYR A 202 1.64 3.81 -14.05
C TYR A 202 2.43 3.72 -15.35
N VAL A 203 3.67 4.16 -15.31
CA VAL A 203 4.65 4.07 -16.40
C VAL A 203 5.87 3.30 -15.87
N HIS A 204 6.34 2.31 -16.62
CA HIS A 204 7.53 1.54 -16.28
C HIS A 204 8.65 1.88 -17.25
N LEU A 205 9.78 2.35 -16.72
CA LEU A 205 10.96 2.74 -17.50
C LEU A 205 12.18 1.89 -17.08
N PRO A 206 12.25 0.61 -17.51
CA PRO A 206 13.37 -0.26 -17.17
C PRO A 206 14.72 0.25 -17.71
N GLU A 207 14.71 1.07 -18.76
CA GLU A 207 15.89 1.63 -19.41
C GLU A 207 16.71 2.59 -18.53
N VAL A 208 16.15 3.05 -17.41
CA VAL A 208 16.83 3.83 -16.36
C VAL A 208 17.00 3.04 -15.05
N GLY A 209 16.77 1.74 -15.07
CA GLY A 209 16.98 0.86 -13.92
C GLY A 209 18.37 0.24 -13.92
N ILE A 210 18.90 -0.03 -12.72
CA ILE A 210 20.14 -0.80 -12.58
C ILE A 210 19.86 -2.30 -12.84
N PRO A 211 20.60 -2.94 -13.78
CA PRO A 211 20.54 -4.39 -14.02
C PRO A 211 20.76 -5.23 -12.76
N SER A 212 20.18 -6.42 -12.71
CA SER A 212 20.16 -7.21 -11.46
C SER A 212 21.51 -7.81 -11.09
N ASP A 213 22.29 -8.18 -12.09
CA ASP A 213 23.66 -8.69 -12.00
C ASP A 213 24.66 -7.65 -11.46
N TRP A 214 24.37 -6.35 -11.61
CA TRP A 214 25.23 -5.28 -11.08
C TRP A 214 25.05 -5.05 -9.59
N ARG A 215 23.95 -5.55 -9.00
CA ARG A 215 23.60 -5.32 -7.60
C ARG A 215 24.20 -6.38 -6.66
N CYS A 216 25.31 -6.99 -7.07
CA CYS A 216 26.02 -8.01 -6.31
C CYS A 216 27.05 -7.37 -5.36
N ASN A 217 27.25 -7.98 -4.18
CA ASN A 217 28.32 -7.62 -3.23
C ASN A 217 28.31 -6.16 -2.72
N LEU A 218 27.13 -5.57 -2.51
CA LEU A 218 26.97 -4.23 -1.96
C LEU A 218 26.98 -4.26 -0.42
N ASN A 219 28.16 -4.16 0.19
CA ASN A 219 28.32 -4.30 1.65
C ASN A 219 28.66 -2.98 2.35
N ARG A 220 29.32 -2.06 1.64
CA ARG A 220 29.77 -0.77 2.17
C ARG A 220 29.30 0.37 1.26
N LEU A 221 29.22 1.58 1.80
CA LEU A 221 28.85 2.78 1.04
C LEU A 221 29.71 3.00 -0.22
N SER A 222 31.00 2.67 -0.17
CA SER A 222 31.90 2.73 -1.32
C SER A 222 31.49 1.81 -2.48
N ASP A 223 30.80 0.71 -2.20
CA ASP A 223 30.32 -0.22 -3.22
C ASP A 223 29.15 0.40 -3.98
N TYR A 224 28.24 1.06 -3.24
CA TYR A 224 27.13 1.82 -3.81
C TYR A 224 27.62 3.00 -4.65
N GLU A 225 28.62 3.75 -4.18
CA GLU A 225 29.18 4.87 -4.95
C GLU A 225 29.79 4.39 -6.28
N ARG A 226 30.54 3.28 -6.27
CA ARG A 226 31.06 2.67 -7.52
C ARG A 226 29.94 2.25 -8.46
N LEU A 227 28.90 1.60 -7.93
CA LEU A 227 27.73 1.20 -8.70
C LEU A 227 27.01 2.42 -9.30
N PHE A 228 26.85 3.49 -8.53
CA PHE A 228 26.16 4.70 -8.98
C PHE A 228 26.97 5.47 -10.01
N ASN A 229 28.29 5.57 -9.86
CA ASN A 229 29.15 6.16 -10.88
C ASN A 229 29.03 5.40 -12.21
N ARG A 230 29.06 4.06 -12.16
CA ARG A 230 28.85 3.21 -13.33
C ARG A 230 27.46 3.42 -13.94
N TYR A 231 26.42 3.47 -13.12
CA TYR A 231 25.05 3.74 -13.55
C TYR A 231 24.92 5.09 -14.26
N GLU A 232 25.53 6.16 -13.73
CA GLU A 232 25.51 7.49 -14.33
C GLU A 232 26.26 7.52 -15.68
N GLN A 233 27.31 6.71 -15.85
CA GLN A 233 28.09 6.64 -17.09
C GLN A 233 27.46 5.75 -18.17
N GLU A 234 26.92 4.59 -17.80
CA GLU A 234 26.47 3.56 -18.75
C GLU A 234 24.96 3.57 -19.02
N ILE A 235 24.14 4.06 -18.07
CA ILE A 235 22.68 3.98 -18.16
C ILE A 235 22.03 5.34 -18.38
N ILE A 236 22.50 6.37 -17.68
CA ILE A 236 21.93 7.72 -17.78
C ILE A 236 22.46 8.43 -19.03
N ASN A 237 21.55 9.04 -19.77
CA ASN A 237 21.88 9.96 -20.86
C ASN A 237 20.82 11.07 -20.93
N GLU A 238 21.12 12.11 -21.70
CA GLU A 238 20.27 13.30 -21.79
C GLU A 238 18.86 13.00 -22.33
N GLU A 239 18.73 12.10 -23.31
CA GLU A 239 17.45 11.71 -23.91
C GLU A 239 16.52 11.05 -22.89
N LYS A 240 17.03 10.08 -22.11
CA LYS A 240 16.26 9.41 -21.06
C LYS A 240 15.82 10.37 -19.97
N VAL A 241 16.70 11.30 -19.57
CA VAL A 241 16.39 12.32 -18.56
C VAL A 241 15.31 13.28 -19.07
N LYS A 242 15.40 13.73 -20.33
CA LYS A 242 14.39 14.58 -20.97
C LYS A 242 13.01 13.90 -21.01
N LYS A 243 12.94 12.64 -21.44
CA LYS A 243 11.70 11.85 -21.45
C LYS A 243 11.04 11.78 -20.07
N ILE A 244 11.82 11.64 -19.00
CA ILE A 244 11.28 11.60 -17.64
C ILE A 244 10.86 13.00 -17.16
N ALA A 245 11.65 14.02 -17.49
CA ALA A 245 11.31 15.41 -17.20
C ALA A 245 9.96 15.80 -17.82
N GLU A 246 9.72 15.45 -19.09
CA GLU A 246 8.44 15.65 -19.77
C GLU A 246 7.29 15.03 -18.97
N LEU A 247 7.40 13.75 -18.61
CA LEU A 247 6.39 13.04 -17.82
C LEU A 247 6.10 13.70 -16.45
N ILE A 248 7.13 14.23 -15.80
CA ILE A 248 7.02 14.93 -14.50
C ILE A 248 6.37 16.30 -14.67
N THR A 249 6.65 17.01 -15.76
CA THR A 249 6.09 18.35 -16.03
C THR A 249 4.63 18.31 -16.46
N GLU A 250 4.16 17.19 -17.05
CA GLU A 250 2.76 17.01 -17.44
C GLU A 250 1.81 16.91 -16.24
N GLU A 251 2.18 16.15 -15.21
CA GLU A 251 1.36 15.94 -14.02
C GLU A 251 2.20 15.48 -12.82
N PRO A 252 1.74 15.71 -11.57
CA PRO A 252 2.45 15.29 -10.37
C PRO A 252 2.83 13.80 -10.39
N SER A 253 4.13 13.54 -10.52
CA SER A 253 4.67 12.20 -10.78
C SER A 253 5.71 11.83 -9.73
N VAL A 254 5.76 10.54 -9.37
CA VAL A 254 6.73 10.00 -8.40
C VAL A 254 7.64 8.97 -9.05
N LEU A 255 8.95 9.12 -8.85
CA LEU A 255 9.95 8.11 -9.19
C LEU A 255 9.97 7.02 -8.11
N VAL A 256 9.68 5.78 -8.50
CA VAL A 256 9.54 4.66 -7.57
C VAL A 256 10.65 3.65 -7.74
N CYS A 257 11.30 3.30 -6.63
CA CYS A 257 12.20 2.15 -6.52
C CYS A 257 11.93 1.36 -5.23
N LYS A 258 12.72 0.31 -4.97
CA LYS A 258 12.56 -0.55 -3.81
C LYS A 258 13.04 0.11 -2.52
N GLU A 259 14.30 0.52 -2.48
CA GLU A 259 15.04 0.86 -1.26
C GLU A 259 14.34 1.97 -0.48
N ALA A 260 14.10 1.79 0.83
CA ALA A 260 13.46 2.86 1.61
C ALA A 260 14.36 4.09 1.70
N ASN A 261 15.63 3.88 2.08
CA ASN A 261 16.60 4.94 2.24
C ASN A 261 17.15 5.42 0.88
N PRO A 262 16.94 6.70 0.51
CA PRO A 262 17.38 7.24 -0.78
C PRO A 262 18.90 7.20 -0.98
N ARG A 263 19.70 7.22 0.10
CA ARG A 263 21.17 7.16 0.03
C ARG A 263 21.68 5.88 -0.64
N TYR A 264 20.92 4.80 -0.58
CA TYR A 264 21.27 3.51 -1.17
C TYR A 264 20.50 3.22 -2.47
N CYS A 265 19.90 4.25 -3.08
CA CYS A 265 19.04 4.09 -4.24
C CYS A 265 19.51 4.93 -5.43
N HIS A 266 19.49 4.34 -6.63
CA HIS A 266 19.82 5.04 -7.87
C HIS A 266 18.81 6.14 -8.22
N ARG A 267 17.58 6.06 -7.68
CA ARG A 267 16.53 7.09 -7.88
C ARG A 267 17.02 8.48 -7.51
N THR A 268 17.91 8.60 -6.52
CA THR A 268 18.48 9.89 -6.09
C THR A 268 19.44 10.46 -7.12
N ARG A 269 20.23 9.62 -7.81
CA ARG A 269 21.08 10.07 -8.93
C ARG A 269 20.21 10.52 -10.10
N LEU A 270 19.21 9.71 -10.47
CA LEU A 270 18.26 10.06 -11.53
C LEU A 270 17.53 11.39 -11.24
N ALA A 271 17.03 11.57 -10.01
CA ALA A 271 16.36 12.79 -9.59
C ALA A 271 17.28 14.03 -9.69
N LYS A 272 18.57 13.90 -9.35
CA LYS A 272 19.55 14.99 -9.52
C LYS A 272 19.76 15.38 -10.98
N HIS A 273 19.88 14.41 -11.89
CA HIS A 273 19.97 14.70 -13.33
C HIS A 273 18.74 15.44 -13.85
N ILE A 274 17.54 15.04 -13.41
CA ILE A 274 16.29 15.72 -13.78
C ILE A 274 16.23 17.13 -13.18
N ASN A 275 16.67 17.30 -11.92
CA ASN A 275 16.73 18.61 -11.27
C ASN A 275 17.68 19.56 -12.00
N ASN A 276 18.87 19.09 -12.40
CA ASN A 276 19.82 19.90 -13.17
C ASN A 276 19.25 20.36 -14.51
N LEU A 277 18.42 19.53 -15.16
CA LEU A 277 17.78 19.86 -16.42
C LEU A 277 16.59 20.84 -16.26
N THR A 278 15.79 20.67 -15.21
CA THR A 278 14.46 21.32 -15.07
C THR A 278 14.40 22.44 -14.04
N GLY A 279 15.33 22.47 -13.08
CA GLY A 279 15.27 23.33 -11.90
C GLY A 279 14.19 22.94 -10.88
N LEU A 280 13.44 21.85 -11.08
CA LEU A 280 12.35 21.44 -10.18
C LEU A 280 12.88 20.89 -8.86
N ASN A 281 12.26 21.26 -7.74
CA ASN A 281 12.64 20.75 -6.42
C ASN A 281 12.46 19.23 -6.31
N ILE A 282 13.39 18.58 -5.63
CA ILE A 282 13.32 17.16 -5.29
C ILE A 282 12.61 17.01 -3.95
N ILE A 283 11.59 16.15 -3.89
CA ILE A 283 10.80 15.87 -2.68
C ILE A 283 10.76 14.35 -2.48
N ASP A 284 11.36 13.83 -1.41
CA ASP A 284 11.22 12.41 -1.06
C ASP A 284 9.99 12.24 -0.15
N LEU A 285 9.11 11.29 -0.49
CA LEU A 285 7.87 10.98 0.23
C LEU A 285 8.07 9.91 1.32
N GLY A 286 9.32 9.50 1.58
CA GLY A 286 9.72 8.40 2.44
C GLY A 286 10.47 8.83 3.70
N GLU A 287 10.07 9.96 4.30
CA GLU A 287 10.35 10.35 5.69
C GLU A 287 9.08 10.27 6.55
#